data_AF-A0A9W9N9T5-F1
#
_entry.id   AF-A0A9W9N9T5-F1
#
_cell.length_a   1.000
_cell.length_b   1.000
_cell.length_c   1.000
_cell.angle_alpha   90.00
_cell.angle_beta   90.00
_cell.angle_gamma   90.00
#
_symmetry.space_group_name_H-M   'P 1'
#
loop_
_entity.id
_entity.type
_entity.pdbx_description
1 polymer ?
#
loop_
_entity_poly.entity_id
_entity_poly.type
_entity_poly.pdbx_seq_one_letter_code
_entity_poly.pdbx_strand_id
1 'polypeptide(L)'
;MASAEPKQSPKTTPQWATGAPIAARQRKGEIDPFTRTKIVELKKTAGWSYSAIHKRFPSIPLSTIKSTVTRADSRVNNISKARSGRPPKLDDADRAKLLEAIEKNPEISTQALLELVNHKCGKVTIRRLRANKGQNKQ
;
A
#
# COMPACT_ATOMS: atom_id res chain seq x y z
N MET A 1 -42.11 31.94 56.64
CA MET A 1 -40.74 31.70 56.16
C MET A 1 -40.66 30.29 55.61
N ALA A 2 -40.73 30.13 54.28
CA ALA A 2 -40.63 28.83 53.62
C ALA A 2 -39.36 28.86 52.76
N SER A 3 -38.30 28.22 53.26
CA SER A 3 -37.03 28.11 52.55
C SER A 3 -37.18 27.08 51.42
N ALA A 4 -36.96 27.52 50.18
CA ALA A 4 -36.98 26.65 49.00
C ALA A 4 -35.68 25.83 48.90
N GLU A 5 -35.81 24.52 48.77
CA GLU A 5 -34.69 23.61 48.51
C GLU A 5 -34.19 23.76 47.05
N PRO A 6 -32.87 23.76 46.82
CA PRO A 6 -32.31 23.82 45.47
C PRO A 6 -32.45 22.46 44.78
N LYS A 7 -33.17 22.43 43.65
CA LYS A 7 -33.27 21.25 42.77
C LYS A 7 -31.91 20.94 42.15
N GLN A 8 -31.26 19.88 42.60
CA GLN A 8 -30.05 19.36 41.94
C GLN A 8 -30.44 18.57 40.68
N SER A 9 -30.04 19.08 39.53
CA SER A 9 -30.18 18.41 38.23
C SER A 9 -29.35 17.12 38.19
N PRO A 10 -29.83 16.01 37.59
CA PRO A 10 -29.06 14.78 37.49
C PRO A 10 -27.83 14.98 36.59
N LYS A 11 -26.66 14.56 37.09
CA LYS A 11 -25.39 14.60 36.36
C LYS A 11 -25.43 13.60 35.20
N THR A 12 -25.62 14.08 33.97
CA THR A 12 -25.46 13.27 32.76
C THR A 12 -23.98 12.91 32.58
N THR A 13 -23.61 11.66 32.84
CA THR A 13 -22.27 11.14 32.53
C THR A 13 -22.08 11.14 31.01
N PRO A 14 -20.98 11.69 30.48
CA PRO A 14 -20.77 11.76 29.04
C PRO A 14 -20.44 10.38 28.46
N GLN A 15 -21.11 10.04 27.35
CA GLN A 15 -21.15 8.72 26.72
C GLN A 15 -19.79 8.19 26.21
N TRP A 16 -18.73 9.00 26.23
CA TRP A 16 -17.39 8.61 25.78
C TRP A 16 -16.60 7.79 26.82
N ALA A 17 -17.10 7.64 28.05
CA ALA A 17 -16.42 6.95 29.15
C ALA A 17 -16.55 5.41 29.12
N THR A 18 -17.38 4.83 28.24
CA THR A 18 -17.56 3.38 28.16
C THR A 18 -16.60 2.78 27.13
N GLY A 19 -15.34 2.55 27.55
CA GLY A 19 -14.31 1.90 26.74
C GLY A 19 -14.54 0.39 26.54
N ALA A 20 -15.60 0.01 25.83
CA ALA A 20 -15.74 -1.36 25.33
C ALA A 20 -14.57 -1.67 24.37
N PRO A 21 -13.93 -2.85 24.47
CA PRO A 21 -12.80 -3.17 23.61
C PRO A 21 -13.26 -3.19 22.14
N ILE A 22 -12.69 -2.31 21.32
CA ILE A 22 -12.92 -2.29 19.88
C ILE A 22 -12.38 -3.60 19.33
N ALA A 23 -13.28 -4.51 18.95
CA ALA A 23 -12.91 -5.80 18.38
C ALA A 23 -11.86 -5.61 17.27
N ALA A 24 -10.76 -6.35 17.36
CA ALA A 24 -9.65 -6.25 16.43
C ALA A 24 -10.15 -6.50 15.00
N ARG A 25 -10.17 -5.44 14.18
CA ARG A 25 -10.61 -5.52 12.79
C ARG A 25 -9.62 -6.41 12.05
N GLN A 26 -10.04 -7.63 11.70
CA GLN A 26 -9.22 -8.51 10.86
C GLN A 26 -8.90 -7.77 9.54
N ARG A 27 -7.61 -7.67 9.22
CA ARG A 27 -7.16 -7.15 7.94
C ARG A 27 -7.67 -8.10 6.87
N LYS A 28 -8.72 -7.70 6.13
CA LYS A 28 -9.20 -8.46 4.98
C LYS A 28 -8.04 -8.53 3.98
N GLY A 29 -7.59 -9.75 3.69
CA GLY A 29 -6.61 -10.02 2.65
C GLY A 29 -7.09 -9.55 1.28
N GLU A 30 -6.18 -9.56 0.31
CA GLU A 30 -6.56 -9.24 -1.06
C GLU A 30 -7.59 -10.23 -1.60
N ILE A 31 -8.56 -9.74 -2.37
CA ILE A 31 -9.46 -10.62 -3.14
C ILE A 31 -8.62 -11.39 -4.14
N ASP A 32 -8.88 -12.69 -4.20
CA ASP A 32 -8.29 -13.60 -5.18
C ASP A 32 -8.52 -13.11 -6.64
N PRO A 33 -7.50 -13.17 -7.53
CA PRO A 33 -7.61 -12.69 -8.91
C PRO A 33 -8.76 -13.31 -9.70
N PHE A 34 -9.03 -14.61 -9.53
CA PHE A 34 -10.12 -15.28 -10.22
C PHE A 34 -11.49 -14.75 -9.77
N THR A 35 -11.62 -14.47 -8.47
CA THR A 35 -12.82 -13.82 -7.94
C THR A 35 -12.99 -12.39 -8.48
N ARG A 36 -11.90 -11.63 -8.67
CA ARG A 36 -11.96 -10.31 -9.33
C ARG A 36 -12.43 -10.42 -10.78
N THR A 37 -11.90 -11.39 -11.55
CA THR A 37 -12.33 -11.64 -12.94
C THR A 37 -13.83 -11.89 -13.00
N LYS A 38 -14.35 -12.80 -12.17
CA LYS A 38 -15.79 -13.11 -12.12
C LYS A 38 -16.65 -11.89 -11.79
N ILE A 39 -16.23 -11.06 -10.83
CA ILE A 39 -16.95 -9.83 -10.48
C ILE A 39 -17.01 -8.87 -11.68
N VAL A 40 -15.91 -8.72 -12.41
CA VAL A 40 -15.83 -7.85 -13.58
C VAL A 40 -16.69 -8.41 -14.72
N GLU A 41 -16.64 -9.70 -14.99
CA GLU A 41 -17.47 -10.37 -16.01
C GLU A 41 -18.97 -10.21 -15.72
N LEU A 42 -19.40 -10.48 -14.49
CA LEU A 42 -20.80 -10.32 -14.09
C LEU A 42 -21.29 -8.89 -14.29
N LYS A 43 -20.39 -7.90 -14.08
CA LYS A 43 -20.77 -6.50 -14.23
C LYS A 43 -20.72 -6.01 -15.67
N LYS A 44 -19.63 -6.27 -16.40
CA LYS A 44 -19.37 -5.74 -17.74
C LYS A 44 -20.06 -6.56 -18.83
N THR A 45 -20.08 -7.89 -18.71
CA THR A 45 -20.64 -8.79 -19.72
C THR A 45 -22.10 -9.12 -19.44
N ALA A 46 -22.42 -9.54 -18.20
CA ALA A 46 -23.78 -9.95 -17.85
C ALA A 46 -24.69 -8.80 -17.38
N GLY A 47 -24.14 -7.61 -17.14
CA GLY A 47 -24.92 -6.42 -16.78
C GLY A 47 -25.51 -6.40 -15.37
N TRP A 48 -25.03 -7.23 -14.45
CA TRP A 48 -25.62 -7.35 -13.10
C TRP A 48 -25.52 -6.05 -12.30
N SER A 49 -26.46 -5.84 -11.38
CA SER A 49 -26.39 -4.73 -10.40
C SER A 49 -25.38 -5.06 -9.30
N TYR A 50 -24.78 -4.03 -8.68
CA TYR A 50 -23.84 -4.25 -7.57
C TYR A 50 -24.47 -5.00 -6.40
N SER A 51 -25.75 -4.76 -6.13
CA SER A 51 -26.52 -5.48 -5.11
C SER A 51 -26.70 -6.96 -5.46
N ALA A 52 -26.94 -7.29 -6.73
CA ALA A 52 -27.05 -8.67 -7.19
C ALA A 52 -25.69 -9.41 -7.07
N ILE A 53 -24.60 -8.74 -7.43
CA ILE A 53 -23.24 -9.31 -7.29
C ILE A 53 -22.91 -9.54 -5.81
N HIS A 54 -23.28 -8.61 -4.91
CA HIS A 54 -23.06 -8.78 -3.47
C HIS A 54 -23.88 -9.93 -2.88
N LYS A 55 -25.11 -10.15 -3.35
CA LYS A 55 -25.90 -11.33 -2.96
C LYS A 55 -25.18 -12.64 -3.33
N ARG A 56 -24.47 -12.66 -4.46
CA ARG A 56 -23.67 -13.81 -4.90
C ARG A 56 -22.36 -13.95 -4.12
N PHE A 57 -21.74 -12.84 -3.73
CA PHE A 57 -20.48 -12.80 -2.98
C PHE A 57 -20.65 -12.03 -1.65
N PRO A 58 -21.38 -12.60 -0.66
CA PRO A 58 -21.72 -11.88 0.57
C PRO A 58 -20.52 -11.62 1.49
N SER A 59 -19.42 -12.36 1.32
CA SER A 59 -18.17 -12.16 2.07
C SER A 59 -17.40 -10.90 1.64
N ILE A 60 -17.68 -10.39 0.43
CA ILE A 60 -16.99 -9.26 -0.19
C ILE A 60 -17.86 -8.02 -0.01
N PRO A 61 -17.38 -6.97 0.69
CA PRO A 61 -18.15 -5.75 0.87
C PRO A 61 -18.53 -5.10 -0.46
N LEU A 62 -19.73 -4.49 -0.52
CA LEU A 62 -20.21 -3.72 -1.68
C LEU A 62 -19.19 -2.67 -2.17
N SER A 63 -18.50 -1.99 -1.25
CA SER A 63 -17.45 -1.02 -1.58
C SER A 63 -16.26 -1.66 -2.30
N THR A 64 -15.90 -2.88 -1.92
CA THR A 64 -14.83 -3.64 -2.55
C THR A 64 -15.25 -4.14 -3.93
N ILE A 65 -16.50 -4.57 -4.12
CA ILE A 65 -17.05 -4.92 -5.44
C ILE A 65 -17.00 -3.71 -6.37
N LYS A 66 -17.50 -2.55 -5.93
CA LYS A 66 -17.45 -1.29 -6.69
C LYS A 66 -16.02 -0.92 -7.09
N SER A 67 -15.11 -0.89 -6.13
CA SER A 67 -13.70 -0.55 -6.40
C SER A 67 -12.98 -1.59 -7.26
N THR A 68 -13.42 -2.85 -7.22
CA THR A 68 -12.89 -3.91 -8.09
C THR A 68 -13.25 -3.65 -9.55
N VAL A 69 -14.51 -3.29 -9.82
CA VAL A 69 -14.99 -2.95 -11.16
C VAL A 69 -14.36 -1.66 -11.67
N THR A 70 -14.35 -0.59 -10.87
CA THR A 70 -13.82 0.71 -11.33
C THR A 70 -12.33 0.69 -11.60
N ARG A 71 -11.56 -0.13 -10.87
CA ARG A 71 -10.11 -0.26 -11.06
C ARG A 71 -9.73 -1.39 -12.01
N ALA A 72 -10.70 -2.11 -12.58
CA ALA A 72 -10.43 -3.26 -13.45
C ALA A 72 -9.48 -2.90 -14.60
N ASP A 73 -9.70 -1.75 -15.24
CA ASP A 73 -8.94 -1.31 -16.41
C ASP A 73 -7.48 -0.92 -16.07
N SER A 74 -7.21 -0.58 -14.80
CA SER A 74 -5.86 -0.26 -14.34
C SER A 74 -5.01 -1.47 -13.94
N ARG A 75 -5.63 -2.66 -13.84
CA ARG A 75 -4.95 -3.89 -13.42
C ARG A 75 -4.53 -4.70 -14.64
N VAL A 76 -3.32 -5.25 -14.59
CA VAL A 76 -2.85 -6.25 -15.56
C VAL A 76 -3.06 -7.63 -14.92
N ASN A 77 -3.69 -8.55 -15.64
CA ASN A 77 -3.99 -9.92 -15.16
C ASN A 77 -4.79 -9.99 -13.85
N ASN A 78 -5.61 -8.98 -13.54
CA ASN A 78 -6.38 -8.89 -12.28
C ASN A 78 -5.54 -8.87 -10.99
N ILE A 79 -4.24 -8.60 -11.11
CA ILE A 79 -3.31 -8.43 -9.99
C ILE A 79 -3.32 -6.96 -9.54
N SER A 80 -3.25 -6.74 -8.22
CA SER A 80 -3.14 -5.38 -7.67
C SER A 80 -1.82 -4.74 -8.09
N LYS A 81 -1.88 -3.51 -8.59
CA LYS A 81 -0.68 -2.74 -8.87
C LYS A 81 0.08 -2.48 -7.57
N ALA A 82 1.39 -2.78 -7.57
CA ALA A 82 2.26 -2.41 -6.47
C ALA A 82 2.19 -0.90 -6.24
N ARG A 83 2.21 -0.47 -4.98
CA ARG A 83 2.22 0.96 -4.67
C ARG A 83 3.49 1.57 -5.24
N SER A 84 3.37 2.75 -5.85
CA SER A 84 4.53 3.57 -6.17
C SER A 84 5.26 3.86 -4.87
N GLY A 85 6.41 3.22 -4.68
CA GLY A 85 7.25 3.44 -3.51
C GLY A 85 7.83 4.86 -3.51
N ARG A 86 8.61 5.17 -2.48
CA ARG A 86 9.39 6.40 -2.45
C ARG A 86 10.35 6.41 -3.65
N PRO A 87 10.43 7.50 -4.44
CA PRO A 87 11.43 7.64 -5.48
C PRO A 87 12.84 7.38 -4.92
N PRO A 88 13.69 6.65 -5.66
CA PRO A 88 15.05 6.40 -5.21
C PRO A 88 15.83 7.72 -5.14
N LYS A 89 16.84 7.77 -4.24
CA LYS A 89 17.74 8.94 -4.11
C LYS A 89 18.69 9.12 -5.30
N LEU A 90 18.74 8.13 -6.20
CA LEU A 90 19.70 8.03 -7.27
C LEU A 90 18.93 8.03 -8.59
N ASP A 91 19.29 8.97 -9.47
CA ASP A 91 18.74 9.03 -10.82
C ASP A 91 19.25 7.84 -11.64
N ASP A 92 18.48 7.44 -12.65
CA ASP A 92 18.84 6.29 -13.49
C ASP A 92 20.16 6.51 -14.24
N ALA A 93 20.45 7.75 -14.64
CA ALA A 93 21.71 8.13 -15.28
C ALA A 93 22.92 7.95 -14.33
N ASP A 94 22.80 8.40 -13.08
CA ASP A 94 23.88 8.27 -12.09
C ASP A 94 24.07 6.81 -11.67
N ARG A 95 22.99 6.03 -11.64
CA ARG A 95 23.05 4.58 -11.46
C ARG A 95 23.82 3.90 -12.57
N ALA A 96 23.58 4.26 -13.82
CA ALA A 96 24.31 3.72 -14.97
C ALA A 96 25.80 4.04 -14.89
N LYS A 97 26.16 5.29 -14.59
CA LYS A 97 27.56 5.72 -14.40
C LYS A 97 28.27 4.93 -13.29
N LEU A 98 27.61 4.72 -12.15
CA LEU A 98 28.16 3.91 -11.06
C LEU A 98 28.38 2.46 -11.49
N LEU A 99 27.44 1.87 -12.24
CA LEU A 99 27.57 0.51 -12.73
C LEU A 99 28.73 0.37 -13.72
N GLU A 100 28.88 1.32 -14.64
CA GLU A 100 29.99 1.35 -15.59
C GLU A 100 31.36 1.49 -14.89
N ALA A 101 31.44 2.36 -13.87
CA ALA A 101 32.66 2.51 -13.07
C ALA A 101 33.03 1.22 -12.31
N ILE A 102 32.03 0.50 -11.79
CA ILE A 102 32.22 -0.80 -11.14
C ILE A 102 32.62 -1.89 -12.15
N GLU A 103 32.19 -1.79 -13.41
CA GLU A 103 32.58 -2.72 -14.48
C GLU A 103 34.02 -2.54 -14.91
N LYS A 104 34.44 -1.29 -15.07
CA LYS A 104 35.82 -0.97 -15.45
C LYS A 104 36.81 -1.36 -14.35
N ASN A 105 36.46 -1.11 -13.08
CA ASN A 105 37.32 -1.36 -11.93
C ASN A 105 36.52 -2.00 -10.77
N PRO A 106 36.55 -3.34 -10.60
CA PRO A 106 35.77 -4.01 -9.57
C PRO A 106 36.21 -3.66 -8.13
N GLU A 107 37.49 -3.36 -7.94
CA GLU A 107 38.10 -3.02 -6.65
C GLU A 107 38.04 -1.51 -6.32
N ILE A 108 37.28 -0.71 -7.08
CA ILE A 108 37.20 0.74 -6.84
C ILE A 108 36.72 1.05 -5.41
N SER A 109 37.31 2.06 -4.77
CA SER A 109 36.87 2.47 -3.44
C SER A 109 35.45 3.03 -3.45
N THR A 110 34.70 2.78 -2.39
CA THR A 110 33.35 3.36 -2.21
C THR A 110 33.40 4.89 -2.13
N GLN A 111 34.52 5.48 -1.65
CA GLN A 111 34.70 6.93 -1.60
C GLN A 111 34.76 7.54 -3.01
N ALA A 112 35.56 6.95 -3.91
CA ALA A 112 35.66 7.40 -5.31
C ALA A 112 34.30 7.32 -6.05
N LEU A 113 33.50 6.28 -5.76
CA LEU A 113 32.15 6.17 -6.31
C LEU A 113 31.18 7.24 -5.77
N LEU A 114 31.38 7.72 -4.54
CA LEU A 114 30.56 8.79 -3.98
C LEU A 114 30.88 10.14 -4.61
N GLU A 115 32.17 10.41 -4.85
CA GLU A 115 32.63 11.62 -5.52
C GLU A 115 32.07 11.73 -6.94
N LEU A 116 32.03 10.61 -7.66
CA LEU A 116 31.49 10.52 -9.02
C LEU A 116 30.01 10.93 -9.11
N VAL A 117 29.27 10.80 -8.01
CA VAL A 117 27.84 11.15 -7.91
C VAL A 117 27.62 12.34 -6.98
N ASN A 118 28.66 13.13 -6.70
CA ASN A 118 28.62 14.32 -5.85
C ASN A 118 27.88 14.09 -4.52
N HIS A 119 28.17 12.97 -3.84
CA HIS A 119 27.62 12.61 -2.53
C HIS A 119 26.08 12.57 -2.43
N LYS A 120 25.34 12.46 -3.55
CA LYS A 120 23.86 12.38 -3.53
C LYS A 120 23.33 11.16 -2.75
N CYS A 121 24.12 10.09 -2.64
CA CYS A 121 23.75 8.86 -1.95
C CYS A 121 24.75 8.49 -0.84
N GLY A 122 24.30 7.71 0.15
CA GLY A 122 25.18 7.22 1.22
C GLY A 122 25.88 5.91 0.86
N LYS A 123 26.99 5.59 1.56
CA LYS A 123 27.80 4.36 1.39
C LYS A 123 26.98 3.06 1.32
N VAL A 124 25.91 2.96 2.12
CA VAL A 124 25.01 1.78 2.15
C VAL A 124 24.32 1.55 0.81
N THR A 125 24.01 2.63 0.08
CA THR A 125 23.35 2.56 -1.25
C THR A 125 24.27 1.91 -2.27
N ILE A 126 25.54 2.31 -2.30
CA ILE A 126 26.56 1.73 -3.18
C ILE A 126 26.81 0.27 -2.85
N ARG A 127 26.88 -0.08 -1.55
CA ARG A 127 26.99 -1.49 -1.11
C ARG A 127 25.82 -2.34 -1.59
N ARG A 128 24.58 -1.85 -1.47
CA ARG A 128 23.38 -2.54 -2.00
C ARG A 128 23.41 -2.68 -3.51
N LEU A 129 23.88 -1.65 -4.22
CA LEU A 129 24.01 -1.66 -5.67
C LEU A 129 25.02 -2.74 -6.13
N ARG A 130 26.16 -2.88 -5.44
CA ARG A 130 27.12 -3.98 -5.67
C ARG A 130 26.51 -5.36 -5.40
N ALA A 131 25.83 -5.52 -4.27
CA ALA A 131 25.21 -6.79 -3.89
C ALA A 131 24.14 -7.23 -4.90
N ASN A 132 23.27 -6.31 -5.32
CA ASN A 132 22.21 -6.60 -6.29
C ASN A 132 22.77 -7.02 -7.66
N LYS A 133 23.93 -6.48 -8.08
CA LYS A 133 24.60 -6.90 -9.30
C LYS A 133 25.08 -8.36 -9.22
N GLY A 134 25.60 -8.77 -8.07
CA GLY A 134 26.05 -10.15 -7.85
C GLY A 134 24.93 -11.19 -7.82
N GLN A 135 23.72 -10.80 -7.44
CA GLN A 135 22.55 -11.69 -7.39
C GLN A 135 21.87 -11.90 -8.76
N ASN A 136 22.23 -11.13 -9.79
CA ASN A 136 21.63 -11.20 -11.13
C ASN A 136 22.44 -12.07 -12.11
N LYS A 137 23.27 -12.99 -11.58
CA LYS A 137 24.15 -13.92 -12.33
C LYS A 137 23.68 -15.39 -12.30
N GLN A 138 22.44 -15.66 -11.92
CA GLN A 138 21.83 -17.00 -11.97
C GLN A 138 20.74 -17.07 -13.03
#